data_AF-A0A6V2XFJ6-F1
#
_entry.id   AF-A0A6V2XFJ6-F1
#
_cell.length_a   1.000
_cell.length_b   1.000
_cell.length_c   1.000
_cell.angle_alpha   90.00
_cell.angle_beta   90.00
_cell.angle_gamma   90.00
#
_symmetry.space_group_name_H-M   'P 1'
#
loop_
_entity.id
_entity.type
_entity.pdbx_description
1 polymer ?
#
loop_
_entity_poly.entity_id
_entity_poly.type
_entity_poly.pdbx_seq_one_letter_code
_entity_poly.pdbx_strand_id
1 'polypeptide(L)'
;MLAWGSLLLARGGKVRAAAWERDLTLRTLGYSTDNGAYYYYNTAPNASYEQTMLRVAEYAAAARLPYRYWLADSWWYYKGTPARGRPGGGVTNWTARPDVFPRGFEALTAATGWRVQGHNRYWDATTGYARANGGRYSFLRDRGSGYALPVDAAFWGDLLRNASRWGLAVYEQDWLDYELDHFAPLTQSASLGGDWLAQMAAGAAASGVSIQYCMSYSRHVLASTQLPPVTQARASDDYQPGNDQWRPLGTTALFAYAVGLAPSKDSFWSTPVQPGAPRYRAAQSEPRCRLQAAVSTLSRGPVAPSDGIGLSDAALIMRSAAADGTLLSPARPATKLDAFLAADAFASDGAPTGEVWFADTAVSSRRFGVLLAARVSAATAVSQAQFGYAPGASVVAVEANSTHRFTRLGAGGLSLPPNGELDFRLWNLAPVERNGWALLGEVAHKWVGVSPARVTAVDASSSGGMEVAVRGAAGERVTMSFAPPCAGPCAAGGQPEATVSVACELPASGRALVRAPEGASPCAAL
;
A
#
# COMPACT_ATOMS: atom_id res chain seq x y z
N MET A 1 8.68 3.53 18.92
CA MET A 1 7.99 4.61 18.17
C MET A 1 6.48 4.71 18.44
N LEU A 2 5.71 3.60 18.36
CA LEU A 2 4.23 3.62 18.39
C LEU A 2 3.56 4.38 19.56
N ALA A 3 4.14 4.36 20.77
CA ALA A 3 3.60 5.05 21.94
C ALA A 3 3.54 6.58 21.75
N TRP A 4 4.63 7.20 21.27
CA TRP A 4 4.67 8.62 20.90
C TRP A 4 3.64 8.95 19.81
N GLY A 5 3.52 8.08 18.80
CA GLY A 5 2.50 8.20 17.77
C GLY A 5 1.08 8.19 18.34
N SER A 6 0.79 7.33 19.31
CA SER A 6 -0.52 7.28 19.98
C SER A 6 -0.80 8.55 20.80
N LEU A 7 0.20 9.13 21.47
CA LEU A 7 0.05 10.40 22.20
C LEU A 7 -0.24 11.57 21.25
N LEU A 8 0.48 11.66 20.13
CA LEU A 8 0.25 12.69 19.11
C LEU A 8 -1.12 12.56 18.45
N LEU A 9 -1.52 11.33 18.10
CA LEU A 9 -2.83 11.02 17.53
C LEU A 9 -3.99 11.37 18.49
N ALA A 10 -3.87 11.02 19.78
CA ALA A 10 -4.85 11.39 20.79
C ALA A 10 -4.95 12.91 20.96
N ARG A 11 -3.82 13.63 20.99
CA ARG A 11 -3.77 15.09 21.05
C ARG A 11 -4.36 15.76 19.80
N GLY A 12 -4.20 15.15 18.62
CA GLY A 12 -4.71 15.66 17.35
C GLY A 12 -6.12 15.18 16.97
N GLY A 13 -6.78 14.38 17.82
CA GLY A 13 -8.13 13.87 17.55
C GLY A 13 -8.24 12.86 16.40
N LYS A 14 -7.12 12.25 15.98
CA LYS A 14 -7.05 11.33 14.83
C LYS A 14 -6.94 9.88 15.28
N VAL A 15 -7.76 9.00 14.71
CA VAL A 15 -7.75 7.56 15.01
C VAL A 15 -6.84 6.83 14.02
N ARG A 16 -5.86 6.06 14.52
CA ARG A 16 -4.85 5.36 13.68
C ARG A 16 -5.47 4.50 12.56
N ALA A 17 -6.59 3.84 12.81
CA ALA A 17 -7.23 2.94 11.85
C ALA A 17 -8.09 3.64 10.78
N ALA A 18 -8.58 4.86 11.04
CA ALA A 18 -9.61 5.52 10.23
C ALA A 18 -9.19 5.81 8.78
N ALA A 19 -7.88 5.88 8.50
CA ALA A 19 -7.35 5.99 7.14
C ALA A 19 -7.89 4.86 6.22
N TRP A 20 -7.90 3.63 6.71
CA TRP A 20 -8.35 2.44 5.97
C TRP A 20 -9.87 2.30 5.88
N GLU A 21 -10.62 3.07 6.66
CA GLU A 21 -12.09 3.12 6.59
C GLU A 21 -12.55 4.22 5.62
N ARG A 22 -11.88 5.37 5.65
CA ARG A 22 -12.12 6.52 4.78
C ARG A 22 -11.66 6.25 3.34
N ASP A 23 -10.41 5.86 3.16
CA ASP A 23 -9.80 5.81 1.82
C ASP A 23 -10.26 4.60 1.00
N LEU A 24 -10.37 4.77 -0.32
CA LEU A 24 -10.63 3.68 -1.25
C LEU A 24 -9.32 2.99 -1.66
N THR A 25 -8.25 3.76 -1.86
CA THR A 25 -6.97 3.24 -2.40
C THR A 25 -6.30 2.26 -1.44
N LEU A 26 -6.55 2.42 -0.15
CA LEU A 26 -6.07 1.58 0.95
C LEU A 26 -6.92 0.31 1.18
N ARG A 27 -8.00 0.12 0.41
CA ARG A 27 -8.92 -1.03 0.51
C ARG A 27 -9.07 -1.82 -0.77
N THR A 28 -8.83 -1.22 -1.94
CA THR A 28 -9.06 -1.85 -3.25
C THR A 28 -7.85 -1.73 -4.14
N LEU A 29 -7.63 -2.71 -5.01
CA LEU A 29 -6.63 -2.68 -6.07
C LEU A 29 -6.88 -1.50 -7.02
N GLY A 30 -5.82 -0.85 -7.47
CA GLY A 30 -5.89 0.21 -8.49
C GLY A 30 -4.81 0.07 -9.55
N TYR A 31 -4.68 1.10 -10.38
CA TYR A 31 -3.72 1.15 -11.48
C TYR A 31 -2.98 2.50 -11.48
N SER A 32 -1.66 2.52 -11.71
CA SER A 32 -0.87 3.76 -11.66
C SER A 32 -0.34 4.23 -13.01
N THR A 33 -0.34 5.56 -13.20
CA THR A 33 0.33 6.26 -14.32
C THR A 33 1.46 7.20 -13.85
N ASP A 34 1.89 7.03 -12.60
CA ASP A 34 2.96 7.77 -11.91
C ASP A 34 4.36 7.41 -12.44
N ASN A 35 5.42 8.02 -11.90
CA ASN A 35 6.81 7.74 -12.24
C ASN A 35 7.08 6.21 -12.24
N GLY A 36 7.83 5.76 -13.25
CA GLY A 36 8.07 4.34 -13.52
C GLY A 36 6.94 3.61 -14.27
N ALA A 37 5.73 4.16 -14.38
CA ALA A 37 4.62 3.51 -15.08
C ALA A 37 4.80 3.43 -16.61
N TYR A 38 4.14 2.45 -17.24
CA TYR A 38 4.11 2.31 -18.69
C TYR A 38 3.52 3.55 -19.39
N TYR A 39 2.43 4.11 -18.85
CA TYR A 39 1.74 5.28 -19.39
C TYR A 39 2.15 6.62 -18.73
N TYR A 40 3.33 6.70 -18.09
CA TYR A 40 3.85 7.94 -17.52
C TYR A 40 4.41 8.88 -18.60
N TYR A 41 3.65 9.93 -18.92
CA TYR A 41 3.85 10.79 -20.10
C TYR A 41 3.90 9.99 -21.43
N ASN A 42 3.09 8.93 -21.51
CA ASN A 42 2.96 8.01 -22.64
C ASN A 42 1.51 7.55 -22.81
N THR A 43 1.07 7.31 -24.04
CA THR A 43 -0.29 6.85 -24.40
C THR A 43 -0.25 5.52 -25.17
N ALA A 44 -1.40 4.88 -25.35
CA ALA A 44 -1.52 3.85 -26.38
C ALA A 44 -1.33 4.47 -27.77
N PRO A 45 -0.78 3.75 -28.78
CA PRO A 45 -0.61 4.30 -30.12
C PRO A 45 -1.89 4.89 -30.70
N ASN A 46 -1.75 6.07 -31.31
CA ASN A 46 -2.81 6.85 -31.95
C ASN A 46 -4.05 7.04 -31.03
N ALA A 47 -3.82 7.36 -29.75
CA ALA A 47 -4.88 7.56 -28.77
C ALA A 47 -4.63 8.79 -27.87
N SER A 48 -5.72 9.41 -27.42
CA SER A 48 -5.66 10.29 -26.24
C SER A 48 -5.42 9.48 -24.96
N TYR A 49 -5.18 10.17 -23.85
CA TYR A 49 -5.08 9.51 -22.55
C TYR A 49 -6.41 8.95 -22.07
N GLU A 50 -7.53 9.61 -22.37
CA GLU A 50 -8.87 9.06 -22.12
C GLU A 50 -9.09 7.73 -22.85
N GLN A 51 -8.76 7.68 -24.14
CA GLN A 51 -8.84 6.46 -24.95
C GLN A 51 -7.85 5.40 -24.46
N THR A 52 -6.68 5.80 -23.96
CA THR A 52 -5.71 4.89 -23.34
C THR A 52 -6.30 4.27 -22.08
N MET A 53 -6.82 5.07 -21.14
CA MET A 53 -7.38 4.56 -19.88
C MET A 53 -8.63 3.70 -20.08
N LEU A 54 -9.47 4.00 -21.08
CA LEU A 54 -10.58 3.12 -21.48
C LEU A 54 -10.07 1.75 -21.94
N ARG A 55 -9.06 1.70 -22.83
CA ARG A 55 -8.42 0.45 -23.26
C ARG A 55 -7.73 -0.30 -22.10
N VAL A 56 -7.18 0.41 -21.11
CA VAL A 56 -6.64 -0.21 -19.88
C VAL A 56 -7.77 -0.84 -19.05
N ALA A 57 -8.93 -0.20 -18.95
CA ALA A 57 -10.09 -0.75 -18.24
C ALA A 57 -10.71 -1.97 -18.96
N GLU A 58 -10.82 -1.93 -20.29
CA GLU A 58 -11.22 -3.06 -21.14
C GLU A 58 -10.26 -4.26 -20.95
N TYR A 59 -8.95 -4.01 -21.02
CA TYR A 59 -7.93 -5.03 -20.77
C TYR A 59 -8.00 -5.58 -19.33
N ALA A 60 -8.13 -4.72 -18.32
CA ALA A 60 -8.19 -5.12 -16.93
C ALA A 60 -9.42 -6.01 -16.64
N ALA A 61 -10.58 -5.68 -17.21
CA ALA A 61 -11.77 -6.52 -17.13
C ALA A 61 -11.53 -7.92 -17.76
N ALA A 62 -10.94 -7.98 -18.96
CA ALA A 62 -10.62 -9.24 -19.64
C ALA A 62 -9.56 -10.07 -18.88
N ALA A 63 -8.55 -9.42 -18.31
CA ALA A 63 -7.48 -10.03 -17.52
C ALA A 63 -7.89 -10.40 -16.08
N ARG A 64 -9.14 -10.11 -15.68
CA ARG A 64 -9.65 -10.26 -14.30
C ARG A 64 -8.80 -9.52 -13.26
N LEU A 65 -8.45 -8.28 -13.60
CA LEU A 65 -7.78 -7.30 -12.75
C LEU A 65 -8.83 -6.25 -12.30
N PRO A 66 -9.51 -6.47 -11.16
CA PRO A 66 -10.66 -5.68 -10.73
C PRO A 66 -10.25 -4.33 -10.09
N TYR A 67 -9.56 -3.49 -10.85
CA TYR A 67 -9.19 -2.14 -10.42
C TYR A 67 -10.44 -1.31 -10.07
N ARG A 68 -10.35 -0.49 -9.02
CA ARG A 68 -11.44 0.38 -8.53
C ARG A 68 -11.08 1.87 -8.54
N TYR A 69 -9.81 2.19 -8.72
CA TYR A 69 -9.32 3.55 -8.94
C TYR A 69 -8.09 3.51 -9.84
N TRP A 70 -7.72 4.68 -10.38
CA TRP A 70 -6.43 4.88 -11.01
C TRP A 70 -5.75 6.17 -10.54
N LEU A 71 -4.42 6.20 -10.55
CA LEU A 71 -3.62 7.38 -10.25
C LEU A 71 -3.40 8.17 -11.54
N ALA A 72 -3.88 9.41 -11.56
CA ALA A 72 -3.72 10.37 -12.65
C ALA A 72 -2.58 11.34 -12.33
N ASP A 73 -1.40 11.08 -12.91
CA ASP A 73 -0.17 11.83 -12.62
C ASP A 73 -0.13 13.24 -13.27
N SER A 74 0.79 14.08 -12.79
CA SER A 74 1.23 15.42 -13.20
C SER A 74 1.15 15.87 -14.68
N TRP A 75 0.79 15.02 -15.63
CA TRP A 75 0.63 15.33 -17.06
C TRP A 75 -0.77 15.82 -17.48
N TRP A 76 -1.84 15.56 -16.71
CA TRP A 76 -3.23 15.86 -17.14
C TRP A 76 -3.71 17.30 -16.98
N TYR A 77 -3.04 18.11 -16.16
CA TYR A 77 -3.42 19.51 -15.88
C TYR A 77 -2.45 20.54 -16.49
N TYR A 78 -2.80 21.82 -16.40
CA TYR A 78 -2.00 22.92 -16.92
C TYR A 78 -0.88 23.31 -15.95
N LYS A 79 0.32 23.52 -16.51
CA LYS A 79 1.53 23.90 -15.76
C LYS A 79 2.16 25.17 -16.32
N GLY A 80 2.87 25.91 -15.46
CA GLY A 80 3.67 27.06 -15.86
C GLY A 80 5.04 26.66 -16.43
N THR A 81 5.84 27.66 -16.79
CA THR A 81 7.24 27.46 -17.17
C THR A 81 8.04 26.95 -15.97
N PRO A 82 8.91 25.93 -16.10
CA PRO A 82 9.78 25.50 -15.01
C PRO A 82 10.61 26.65 -14.43
N ALA A 83 10.67 26.74 -13.10
CA ALA A 83 11.57 27.66 -12.45
C ALA A 83 13.03 27.27 -12.76
N ARG A 84 13.94 28.26 -12.81
CA ARG A 84 15.34 28.02 -13.19
C ARG A 84 15.96 26.92 -12.32
N GLY A 85 16.45 25.86 -12.97
CA GLY A 85 17.09 24.72 -12.31
C GLY A 85 16.14 23.57 -11.92
N ARG A 86 14.84 23.61 -12.27
CA ARG A 86 13.88 22.55 -11.91
C ARG A 86 13.46 21.68 -13.12
N PRO A 87 13.17 20.37 -12.92
CA PRO A 87 12.74 19.47 -13.99
C PRO A 87 11.25 19.61 -14.40
N GLY A 88 10.54 20.62 -13.90
CA GLY A 88 9.16 20.90 -14.29
C GLY A 88 8.59 22.18 -13.66
N GLY A 89 7.49 22.67 -14.21
CA GLY A 89 6.73 23.82 -13.69
C GLY A 89 5.57 23.41 -12.78
N GLY A 90 5.06 24.41 -12.05
CA GLY A 90 3.98 24.28 -11.08
C GLY A 90 2.60 24.34 -11.71
N VAL A 91 1.55 24.13 -10.92
CA VAL A 91 0.17 24.06 -11.39
C VAL A 91 -0.40 25.45 -11.64
N THR A 92 -0.84 25.71 -12.88
CA THR A 92 -1.48 26.98 -13.27
C THR A 92 -3.00 26.88 -13.36
N ASN A 93 -3.54 25.70 -13.67
CA ASN A 93 -4.96 25.37 -13.59
C ASN A 93 -5.11 23.84 -13.44
N TRP A 94 -5.76 23.40 -12.36
CA TRP A 94 -5.92 21.99 -12.00
C TRP A 94 -7.20 21.39 -12.58
N THR A 95 -7.36 21.53 -13.89
CA THR A 95 -8.49 21.03 -14.68
C THR A 95 -7.96 20.06 -15.74
N ALA A 96 -8.73 19.00 -16.02
CA ALA A 96 -8.42 18.05 -17.08
C ALA A 96 -8.32 18.76 -18.43
N ARG A 97 -7.13 18.69 -19.05
CA ARG A 97 -6.84 19.26 -20.36
C ARG A 97 -7.66 18.58 -21.47
N PRO A 98 -8.44 19.30 -22.30
CA PRO A 98 -9.23 18.69 -23.37
C PRO A 98 -8.43 17.97 -24.45
N ASP A 99 -7.15 18.33 -24.67
CA ASP A 99 -6.26 17.61 -25.59
C ASP A 99 -5.74 16.27 -25.01
N VAL A 100 -5.96 16.03 -23.71
CA VAL A 100 -5.57 14.83 -22.96
C VAL A 100 -6.79 13.98 -22.63
N PHE A 101 -7.85 14.62 -22.14
CA PHE A 101 -9.17 14.05 -21.83
C PHE A 101 -10.30 14.85 -22.51
N PRO A 102 -10.64 14.56 -23.78
CA PRO A 102 -11.65 15.32 -24.54
C PRO A 102 -13.04 15.39 -23.90
N ARG A 103 -13.43 14.42 -23.07
CA ARG A 103 -14.69 14.40 -22.29
C ARG A 103 -14.48 14.53 -20.78
N GLY A 104 -13.24 14.76 -20.34
CA GLY A 104 -12.88 14.91 -18.93
C GLY A 104 -12.97 13.62 -18.10
N PHE A 105 -12.62 13.72 -16.81
CA PHE A 105 -12.62 12.57 -15.90
C PHE A 105 -14.01 12.03 -15.58
N GLU A 106 -15.05 12.87 -15.58
CA GLU A 106 -16.42 12.45 -15.25
C GLU A 106 -16.93 11.38 -16.23
N ALA A 107 -16.65 11.56 -17.53
CA ALA A 107 -16.97 10.56 -18.56
C ALA A 107 -16.17 9.26 -18.40
N LEU A 108 -14.90 9.34 -17.97
CA LEU A 108 -14.06 8.16 -17.73
C LEU A 108 -14.52 7.39 -16.48
N THR A 109 -14.80 8.07 -15.38
CA THR A 109 -15.35 7.48 -14.14
C THR A 109 -16.74 6.89 -14.38
N ALA A 110 -17.60 7.54 -15.19
CA ALA A 110 -18.89 6.98 -15.57
C ALA A 110 -18.78 5.72 -16.45
N ALA A 111 -17.80 5.67 -17.37
CA ALA A 111 -17.61 4.53 -18.26
C ALA A 111 -16.92 3.31 -17.60
N THR A 112 -16.08 3.53 -16.58
CA THR A 112 -15.25 2.49 -15.95
C THR A 112 -15.67 2.13 -14.52
N GLY A 113 -16.43 3.01 -13.86
CA GLY A 113 -16.64 2.95 -12.40
C GLY A 113 -15.40 3.33 -11.57
N TRP A 114 -14.26 3.64 -12.19
CA TRP A 114 -13.01 3.90 -11.46
C TRP A 114 -13.00 5.31 -10.88
N ARG A 115 -12.67 5.42 -9.58
CA ARG A 115 -12.34 6.71 -8.96
C ARG A 115 -10.91 7.14 -9.32
N VAL A 116 -10.52 8.34 -8.93
CA VAL A 116 -9.22 8.93 -9.28
C VAL A 116 -8.42 9.29 -8.01
N GLN A 117 -7.14 8.91 -7.99
CA GLN A 117 -6.12 9.58 -7.19
C GLN A 117 -5.49 10.67 -8.07
N GLY A 118 -5.76 11.94 -7.74
CA GLY A 118 -5.39 13.09 -8.56
C GLY A 118 -4.12 13.75 -8.04
N HIS A 119 -3.05 13.69 -8.82
CA HIS A 119 -1.76 14.33 -8.54
C HIS A 119 -1.86 15.86 -8.57
N ASN A 120 -1.15 16.55 -7.67
CA ASN A 120 -0.91 18.00 -7.69
C ASN A 120 0.51 18.36 -7.24
N ARG A 121 1.21 19.22 -7.98
CA ARG A 121 2.51 19.82 -7.58
C ARG A 121 2.29 21.17 -6.88
N TYR A 122 3.38 21.81 -6.47
CA TYR A 122 3.37 23.22 -6.08
C TYR A 122 2.59 24.15 -7.03
N TRP A 123 1.97 25.19 -6.48
CA TRP A 123 1.17 26.16 -7.24
C TRP A 123 2.07 27.21 -7.89
N ASP A 124 1.90 27.44 -9.18
CA ASP A 124 2.75 28.37 -9.94
C ASP A 124 2.43 29.84 -9.61
N ALA A 125 3.43 30.72 -9.60
CA ALA A 125 3.22 32.16 -9.42
C ALA A 125 2.28 32.79 -10.48
N THR A 126 2.12 32.15 -11.64
CA THR A 126 1.19 32.53 -12.72
C THR A 126 -0.19 31.87 -12.62
N THR A 127 -0.48 31.10 -11.56
CA THR A 127 -1.74 30.35 -11.41
C THR A 127 -3.00 31.19 -11.55
N GLY A 128 -3.93 30.75 -12.40
CA GLY A 128 -5.15 31.47 -12.76
C GLY A 128 -6.17 31.56 -11.63
N TYR A 129 -5.97 30.83 -10.53
CA TYR A 129 -6.81 30.91 -9.33
C TYR A 129 -6.53 32.16 -8.48
N ALA A 130 -5.33 32.74 -8.56
CA ALA A 130 -4.92 33.88 -7.76
C ALA A 130 -5.50 35.21 -8.27
N ARG A 131 -6.08 36.03 -7.38
CA ARG A 131 -6.62 37.37 -7.72
C ARG A 131 -5.67 38.24 -8.54
N ALA A 132 -4.40 38.24 -8.18
CA ALA A 132 -3.37 39.03 -8.86
C ALA A 132 -2.84 38.41 -10.18
N ASN A 133 -3.55 37.40 -10.71
CA ASN A 133 -3.48 36.85 -12.07
C ASN A 133 -4.88 36.84 -12.75
N GLY A 134 -5.88 37.53 -12.18
CA GLY A 134 -7.27 37.56 -12.68
C GLY A 134 -8.23 36.56 -12.01
N GLY A 135 -7.76 35.75 -11.06
CA GLY A 135 -8.56 34.74 -10.36
C GLY A 135 -9.44 35.25 -9.21
N ARG A 136 -10.02 34.32 -8.43
CA ARG A 136 -10.95 34.63 -7.32
C ARG A 136 -10.29 34.66 -5.94
N TYR A 137 -9.18 33.96 -5.73
CA TYR A 137 -8.70 33.60 -4.39
C TYR A 137 -7.39 34.28 -3.98
N SER A 138 -7.16 34.39 -2.68
CA SER A 138 -5.90 34.92 -2.13
C SER A 138 -4.78 33.88 -2.19
N PHE A 139 -3.69 34.21 -2.88
CA PHE A 139 -2.45 33.43 -2.92
C PHE A 139 -1.29 34.35 -2.52
N LEU A 140 -0.39 33.86 -1.66
CA LEU A 140 0.95 34.41 -1.56
C LEU A 140 1.74 33.97 -2.79
N ARG A 141 2.63 34.83 -3.31
CA ARG A 141 3.45 34.55 -4.51
C ARG A 141 4.87 35.05 -4.31
N ASP A 142 5.83 34.21 -4.64
CA ASP A 142 7.24 34.53 -4.77
C ASP A 142 7.61 34.47 -6.25
N ARG A 143 7.81 35.64 -6.85
CA ARG A 143 8.20 35.77 -8.26
C ARG A 143 9.68 35.49 -8.52
N GLY A 144 10.51 35.39 -7.47
CA GLY A 144 11.92 35.02 -7.58
C GLY A 144 12.11 33.52 -7.74
N SER A 145 11.41 32.72 -6.93
CA SER A 145 11.40 31.25 -7.06
C SER A 145 10.39 30.73 -8.10
N GLY A 146 9.36 31.51 -8.43
CA GLY A 146 8.24 31.12 -9.29
C GLY A 146 7.07 30.44 -8.55
N TYR A 147 7.08 30.45 -7.22
CA TYR A 147 6.19 29.65 -6.36
C TYR A 147 5.04 30.48 -5.79
N ALA A 148 3.93 29.81 -5.50
CA ALA A 148 2.77 30.40 -4.85
C ALA A 148 2.13 29.43 -3.87
N LEU A 149 1.36 29.98 -2.93
CA LEU A 149 0.67 29.23 -1.89
C LEU A 149 -0.75 29.77 -1.70
N PRO A 150 -1.81 28.96 -1.82
CA PRO A 150 -3.17 29.39 -1.49
C PRO A 150 -3.28 29.64 0.01
N VAL A 151 -3.77 30.83 0.37
CA VAL A 151 -3.99 31.25 1.78
C VAL A 151 -5.46 31.61 2.02
N ASP A 152 -6.34 31.01 1.22
CA ASP A 152 -7.78 31.25 1.18
C ASP A 152 -8.51 29.91 1.37
N ALA A 153 -9.17 29.72 2.51
CA ALA A 153 -9.86 28.46 2.81
C ALA A 153 -10.99 28.15 1.81
N ALA A 154 -11.56 29.16 1.15
CA ALA A 154 -12.59 28.94 0.14
C ALA A 154 -12.01 28.32 -1.15
N PHE A 155 -10.74 28.55 -1.47
CA PHE A 155 -10.06 27.89 -2.60
C PHE A 155 -10.10 26.38 -2.46
N TRP A 156 -9.66 25.86 -1.31
CA TRP A 156 -9.61 24.42 -1.05
C TRP A 156 -10.99 23.77 -1.03
N GLY A 157 -11.98 24.49 -0.50
CA GLY A 157 -13.38 24.07 -0.58
C GLY A 157 -13.90 23.98 -2.02
N ASP A 158 -13.75 25.03 -2.82
CA ASP A 158 -14.27 25.05 -4.20
C ASP A 158 -13.48 24.10 -5.13
N LEU A 159 -12.17 23.97 -4.95
CA LEU A 159 -11.32 23.04 -5.72
C LEU A 159 -11.79 21.60 -5.51
N LEU A 160 -11.86 21.15 -4.26
CA LEU A 160 -12.09 19.73 -3.94
C LEU A 160 -13.56 19.33 -4.05
N ARG A 161 -14.52 20.26 -3.82
CA ARG A 161 -15.95 20.03 -4.09
C ARG A 161 -16.29 19.95 -5.57
N ASN A 162 -15.51 20.60 -6.44
CA ASN A 162 -15.68 20.45 -7.88
C ASN A 162 -14.98 19.16 -8.37
N ALA A 163 -13.84 18.80 -7.78
CA ALA A 163 -13.11 17.60 -8.17
C ALA A 163 -13.75 16.27 -7.73
N SER A 164 -14.41 16.23 -6.57
CA SER A 164 -15.11 15.01 -6.11
C SER A 164 -16.26 14.59 -7.03
N ARG A 165 -16.85 15.54 -7.79
CA ARG A 165 -17.89 15.29 -8.80
C ARG A 165 -17.36 14.41 -9.94
N TRP A 166 -16.23 14.79 -10.54
CA TRP A 166 -15.70 14.11 -11.72
C TRP A 166 -14.99 12.79 -11.44
N GLY A 167 -14.79 12.40 -10.16
CA GLY A 167 -14.22 11.10 -9.81
C GLY A 167 -13.15 11.12 -8.70
N LEU A 168 -12.70 12.27 -8.22
CA LEU A 168 -11.64 12.33 -7.20
C LEU A 168 -12.02 11.56 -5.92
N ALA A 169 -11.11 10.73 -5.43
CA ALA A 169 -11.18 10.08 -4.13
C ALA A 169 -9.99 10.45 -3.24
N VAL A 170 -8.79 10.55 -3.82
CA VAL A 170 -7.56 10.99 -3.15
C VAL A 170 -6.98 12.18 -3.89
N TYR A 171 -6.76 13.29 -3.17
CA TYR A 171 -5.90 14.39 -3.60
C TYR A 171 -4.46 14.07 -3.20
N GLU A 172 -3.54 14.01 -4.14
CA GLU A 172 -2.13 13.83 -3.84
C GLU A 172 -1.41 15.18 -3.91
N GLN A 173 -0.96 15.67 -2.76
CA GLN A 173 -0.08 16.82 -2.68
C GLN A 173 1.38 16.33 -2.74
N ASP A 174 1.99 16.58 -3.88
CA ASP A 174 3.36 16.24 -4.24
C ASP A 174 4.29 17.47 -4.18
N TRP A 175 5.61 17.23 -4.21
CA TRP A 175 6.68 18.24 -4.11
C TRP A 175 6.60 19.07 -2.81
N LEU A 176 6.16 18.45 -1.70
CA LEU A 176 6.02 19.10 -0.39
C LEU A 176 7.35 19.62 0.19
N ASP A 177 8.46 18.96 -0.13
CA ASP A 177 9.82 19.41 0.13
C ASP A 177 10.20 20.62 -0.74
N TYR A 178 10.04 20.54 -2.05
CA TYR A 178 10.28 21.66 -2.99
C TYR A 178 9.37 22.88 -2.76
N GLU A 179 8.20 22.72 -2.14
CA GLU A 179 7.39 23.84 -1.64
C GLU A 179 8.08 24.49 -0.44
N LEU A 180 8.46 23.71 0.58
CA LEU A 180 9.12 24.23 1.78
C LEU A 180 10.47 24.89 1.49
N ASP A 181 11.35 24.20 0.75
CA ASP A 181 12.74 24.57 0.54
C ASP A 181 12.93 25.80 -0.36
N HIS A 182 11.91 26.14 -1.16
CA HIS A 182 12.04 27.17 -2.19
C HIS A 182 10.96 28.25 -2.17
N PHE A 183 9.81 28.06 -1.51
CA PHE A 183 8.86 29.13 -1.29
C PHE A 183 9.18 29.84 0.02
N ALA A 184 10.03 30.87 -0.05
CA ALA A 184 10.61 31.54 1.12
C ALA A 184 9.61 31.93 2.25
N PRO A 185 8.34 32.30 1.99
CA PRO A 185 7.37 32.55 3.07
C PRO A 185 7.11 31.36 4.00
N LEU A 186 7.29 30.10 3.54
CA LEU A 186 7.12 28.89 4.37
C LEU A 186 8.28 28.63 5.34
N THR A 187 9.46 29.21 5.11
CA THR A 187 10.60 29.17 6.04
C THR A 187 10.66 30.42 6.93
N GLN A 188 9.99 31.50 6.53
CA GLN A 188 9.94 32.78 7.27
C GLN A 188 8.74 32.91 8.23
N SER A 189 7.74 32.00 8.16
CA SER A 189 6.58 32.00 9.06
C SER A 189 6.44 30.70 9.85
N ALA A 190 6.24 30.81 11.16
CA ALA A 190 6.06 29.67 12.05
C ALA A 190 4.68 28.98 11.91
N SER A 191 3.65 29.69 11.44
CA SER A 191 2.28 29.15 11.31
C SER A 191 1.91 28.76 9.88
N LEU A 192 2.41 29.49 8.86
CA LEU A 192 1.88 29.46 7.48
C LEU A 192 1.73 28.04 6.90
N GLY A 193 2.73 27.18 7.10
CA GLY A 193 2.67 25.80 6.62
C GLY A 193 1.64 24.93 7.35
N GLY A 194 1.42 25.18 8.64
CA GLY A 194 0.34 24.55 9.40
C GLY A 194 -1.04 25.05 8.95
N ASP A 195 -1.19 26.37 8.80
CA ASP A 195 -2.42 27.02 8.35
C ASP A 195 -2.83 26.52 6.95
N TRP A 196 -1.86 26.44 6.03
CA TRP A 196 -2.04 25.94 4.67
C TRP A 196 -2.51 24.47 4.62
N LEU A 197 -1.80 23.57 5.32
CA LEU A 197 -2.18 22.15 5.38
C LEU A 197 -3.51 21.94 6.10
N ALA A 198 -3.85 22.76 7.09
CA ALA A 198 -5.15 22.73 7.76
C ALA A 198 -6.29 23.18 6.83
N GLN A 199 -6.10 24.23 6.03
CA GLN A 199 -7.10 24.66 5.03
C GLN A 199 -7.31 23.61 3.93
N MET A 200 -6.22 23.00 3.43
CA MET A 200 -6.27 21.89 2.48
C MET A 200 -7.05 20.69 3.04
N ALA A 201 -6.75 20.28 4.28
CA ALA A 201 -7.46 19.21 4.96
C ALA A 201 -8.94 19.55 5.19
N ALA A 202 -9.29 20.78 5.58
CA ALA A 202 -10.68 21.20 5.74
C ALA A 202 -11.48 21.12 4.42
N GLY A 203 -10.88 21.52 3.30
CA GLY A 203 -11.46 21.35 1.97
C GLY A 203 -11.70 19.88 1.62
N ALA A 204 -10.72 19.01 1.89
CA ALA A 204 -10.82 17.57 1.65
C ALA A 204 -11.87 16.89 2.55
N ALA A 205 -11.93 17.28 3.84
CA ALA A 205 -12.94 16.83 4.80
C ALA A 205 -14.36 17.10 4.28
N ALA A 206 -14.64 18.37 3.92
CA ALA A 206 -15.93 18.82 3.43
C ALA A 206 -16.32 18.28 2.03
N SER A 207 -15.37 17.71 1.29
CA SER A 207 -15.58 17.18 -0.06
C SER A 207 -15.66 15.65 -0.13
N GLY A 208 -15.50 14.95 1.01
CA GLY A 208 -15.42 13.49 1.06
C GLY A 208 -14.11 12.91 0.50
N VAL A 209 -13.09 13.74 0.31
CA VAL A 209 -11.80 13.40 -0.33
C VAL A 209 -10.74 13.09 0.72
N SER A 210 -9.87 12.12 0.46
CA SER A 210 -8.68 11.83 1.26
C SER A 210 -7.43 12.52 0.69
N ILE A 211 -6.35 12.63 1.47
CA ILE A 211 -5.09 13.24 1.04
C ILE A 211 -3.94 12.23 1.15
N GLN A 212 -3.18 12.08 0.06
CA GLN A 212 -1.82 11.54 0.06
C GLN A 212 -0.81 12.69 0.13
N TYR A 213 0.17 12.60 1.02
CA TYR A 213 1.36 13.44 0.98
C TYR A 213 2.49 12.73 0.21
N CYS A 214 3.15 13.45 -0.70
CA CYS A 214 4.28 12.96 -1.48
C CYS A 214 5.47 13.94 -1.39
N MET A 215 6.69 13.40 -1.51
CA MET A 215 7.96 14.08 -1.24
C MET A 215 7.93 14.84 0.10
N SER A 216 7.41 14.20 1.15
CA SER A 216 6.99 14.88 2.38
C SER A 216 8.00 14.74 3.52
N TYR A 217 8.65 15.84 3.91
CA TYR A 217 9.43 15.88 5.14
C TYR A 217 8.65 15.46 6.39
N SER A 218 9.38 14.94 7.38
CA SER A 218 8.84 14.48 8.68
C SER A 218 7.96 15.52 9.40
N ARG A 219 8.16 16.83 9.17
CA ARG A 219 7.30 17.87 9.74
C ARG A 219 5.89 17.87 9.16
N HIS A 220 5.73 17.57 7.87
CA HIS A 220 4.42 17.43 7.21
C HIS A 220 3.73 16.15 7.69
N VAL A 221 4.48 15.04 7.78
CA VAL A 221 4.02 13.77 8.33
C VAL A 221 3.55 13.91 9.80
N LEU A 222 4.30 14.66 10.64
CA LEU A 222 3.89 14.97 12.01
C LEU A 222 2.65 15.88 12.07
N ALA A 223 2.56 16.91 11.21
CA ALA A 223 1.38 17.77 11.13
C ALA A 223 0.10 16.97 10.80
N SER A 224 0.21 15.90 10.01
CA SER A 224 -0.91 15.02 9.66
C SER A 224 -1.64 14.39 10.85
N THR A 225 -1.03 14.36 12.04
CA THR A 225 -1.66 13.86 13.29
C THR A 225 -2.89 14.67 13.71
N GLN A 226 -2.98 15.93 13.28
CA GLN A 226 -4.11 16.83 13.52
C GLN A 226 -5.06 16.92 12.31
N LEU A 227 -4.79 16.17 11.23
CA LEU A 227 -5.47 16.28 9.94
C LEU A 227 -6.06 14.92 9.52
N PRO A 228 -7.25 14.54 10.02
CA PRO A 228 -7.88 13.25 9.72
C PRO A 228 -8.06 12.89 8.24
N PRO A 229 -8.29 13.83 7.30
CA PRO A 229 -8.38 13.52 5.87
C PRO A 229 -7.06 13.09 5.23
N VAL A 230 -5.90 13.36 5.86
CA VAL A 230 -4.60 12.86 5.39
C VAL A 230 -4.50 11.40 5.81
N THR A 231 -4.74 10.49 4.87
CA THR A 231 -4.86 9.04 5.10
C THR A 231 -3.55 8.31 4.89
N GLN A 232 -2.67 8.85 4.05
CA GLN A 232 -1.44 8.19 3.63
C GLN A 232 -0.32 9.17 3.26
N ALA A 233 0.91 8.65 3.19
CA ALA A 233 2.04 9.34 2.60
C ALA A 233 2.93 8.37 1.83
N ARG A 234 3.62 8.84 0.78
CA ARG A 234 4.70 8.07 0.14
C ARG A 234 5.81 7.86 1.16
N ALA A 235 6.14 6.59 1.41
CA ALA A 235 7.11 6.18 2.43
C ALA A 235 8.40 5.63 1.80
N SER A 236 8.59 5.90 0.51
CA SER A 236 9.71 5.49 -0.32
C SER A 236 9.94 6.58 -1.37
N ASP A 237 11.04 6.48 -2.11
CA ASP A 237 11.33 7.37 -3.24
C ASP A 237 10.38 7.11 -4.44
N ASP A 238 10.63 7.74 -5.58
CA ASP A 238 9.92 7.45 -6.84
C ASP A 238 10.27 6.04 -7.35
N TYR A 239 9.27 5.24 -7.74
CA TYR A 239 9.51 3.97 -8.41
C TYR A 239 10.09 4.20 -9.82
N GLN A 240 11.11 3.41 -10.15
CA GLN A 240 11.58 3.23 -11.53
C GLN A 240 11.96 1.75 -11.70
N PRO A 241 11.73 1.14 -12.88
CA PRO A 241 12.05 -0.27 -13.10
C PRO A 241 13.50 -0.59 -12.75
N GLY A 242 13.70 -1.45 -11.74
CA GLY A 242 15.03 -1.86 -11.29
C GLY A 242 15.71 -0.92 -10.28
N ASN A 243 15.03 0.11 -9.75
CA ASN A 243 15.57 0.95 -8.67
C ASN A 243 15.28 0.40 -7.26
N ASP A 244 16.07 0.83 -6.26
CA ASP A 244 16.05 0.25 -4.91
C ASP A 244 14.90 0.75 -4.00
N GLN A 245 13.91 1.40 -4.60
CA GLN A 245 12.88 2.20 -3.95
C GLN A 245 12.03 1.45 -2.91
N TRP A 246 11.92 0.12 -3.02
CA TRP A 246 11.23 -0.69 -2.03
C TRP A 246 11.92 -0.64 -0.65
N ARG A 247 13.25 -0.45 -0.59
CA ARG A 247 14.08 -0.69 0.59
C ARG A 247 13.83 0.26 1.79
N PRO A 248 13.72 1.59 1.64
CA PRO A 248 13.52 2.50 2.78
C PRO A 248 12.23 2.22 3.56
N LEU A 249 11.24 1.60 2.90
CA LEU A 249 9.91 1.35 3.42
C LEU A 249 9.91 0.66 4.79
N GLY A 250 10.83 -0.27 5.05
CA GLY A 250 10.92 -0.98 6.33
C GLY A 250 11.06 -0.05 7.54
N THR A 251 11.75 1.07 7.39
CA THR A 251 11.98 2.05 8.47
C THR A 251 10.92 3.16 8.45
N THR A 252 10.58 3.69 7.28
CA THR A 252 9.61 4.78 7.12
C THR A 252 8.17 4.35 7.39
N ALA A 253 7.79 3.10 7.11
CA ALA A 253 6.48 2.55 7.42
C ALA A 253 6.18 2.57 8.92
N LEU A 254 7.20 2.36 9.77
CA LEU A 254 7.07 2.45 11.23
C LEU A 254 6.67 3.86 11.66
N PHE A 255 7.23 4.89 11.01
CA PHE A 255 6.95 6.30 11.29
C PHE A 255 5.56 6.70 10.78
N ALA A 256 5.24 6.43 9.51
CA ALA A 256 3.93 6.71 8.93
C ALA A 256 2.80 6.04 9.73
N TYR A 257 2.94 4.74 10.04
CA TYR A 257 1.95 4.00 10.82
C TYR A 257 1.80 4.50 12.26
N ALA A 258 2.91 4.90 12.90
CA ALA A 258 2.86 5.48 14.24
C ALA A 258 1.96 6.74 14.28
N VAL A 259 2.04 7.61 13.26
CA VAL A 259 1.25 8.84 13.15
C VAL A 259 -0.11 8.68 12.43
N GLY A 260 -0.56 7.45 12.19
CA GLY A 260 -1.88 7.19 11.59
C GLY A 260 -1.98 7.54 10.12
N LEU A 261 -0.91 7.27 9.36
CA LEU A 261 -0.91 7.22 7.91
C LEU A 261 -0.64 5.78 7.43
N ALA A 262 -1.21 5.42 6.29
CA ALA A 262 -0.72 4.28 5.52
C ALA A 262 0.57 4.67 4.76
N PRO A 263 1.62 3.84 4.79
CA PRO A 263 2.82 4.08 3.98
C PRO A 263 2.61 3.55 2.56
N SER A 264 2.55 4.45 1.58
CA SER A 264 2.49 4.10 0.16
C SER A 264 3.88 3.75 -0.36
N LYS A 265 3.97 2.64 -1.12
CA LYS A 265 5.20 2.18 -1.80
C LYS A 265 5.31 2.66 -3.24
N ASP A 266 4.43 3.54 -3.75
CA ASP A 266 4.31 3.81 -5.20
C ASP A 266 3.97 2.52 -5.99
N SER A 267 3.97 2.62 -7.31
CA SER A 267 3.65 1.58 -8.27
C SER A 267 4.76 0.53 -8.45
N PHE A 268 4.50 -0.43 -9.34
CA PHE A 268 5.47 -1.43 -9.77
C PHE A 268 5.05 -2.06 -11.10
N TRP A 269 6.01 -2.57 -11.86
CA TRP A 269 5.74 -3.52 -12.94
C TRP A 269 5.61 -4.93 -12.37
N SER A 270 4.63 -5.69 -12.86
CA SER A 270 4.40 -7.10 -12.51
C SER A 270 5.14 -8.06 -13.46
N THR A 271 5.57 -7.59 -14.64
CA THR A 271 6.49 -8.34 -15.52
C THR A 271 7.82 -7.59 -15.73
N PRO A 272 8.97 -8.29 -15.86
CA PRO A 272 10.27 -7.63 -15.83
C PRO A 272 10.56 -6.72 -17.02
N VAL A 273 9.94 -6.95 -18.17
CA VAL A 273 10.17 -6.20 -19.41
C VAL A 273 8.83 -5.71 -19.95
N GLN A 274 8.76 -4.42 -20.23
CA GLN A 274 7.58 -3.74 -20.77
C GLN A 274 7.89 -3.15 -22.16
N PRO A 275 7.74 -3.92 -23.25
CA PRO A 275 8.11 -3.46 -24.59
C PRO A 275 7.29 -2.24 -25.01
N GLY A 276 7.96 -1.17 -25.44
CA GLY A 276 7.32 0.06 -25.89
C GLY A 276 7.21 1.17 -24.84
N ALA A 277 7.60 0.95 -23.58
CA ALA A 277 7.73 2.02 -22.60
C ALA A 277 8.79 3.05 -23.06
N PRO A 278 8.42 4.30 -23.40
CA PRO A 278 9.32 5.21 -24.12
C PRO A 278 10.36 5.87 -23.20
N ARG A 279 10.01 6.03 -21.92
CA ARG A 279 10.83 6.68 -20.88
C ARG A 279 11.80 5.70 -20.23
N TYR A 280 11.38 4.45 -20.06
CA TYR A 280 12.13 3.34 -19.46
C TYR A 280 12.40 2.30 -20.54
N ARG A 281 13.36 2.63 -21.43
CA ARG A 281 13.73 1.78 -22.58
C ARG A 281 14.27 0.42 -22.09
N ALA A 282 14.31 -0.58 -22.98
CA ALA A 282 14.69 -1.97 -22.69
C ALA A 282 16.05 -2.24 -21.98
N ALA A 283 16.87 -1.22 -21.72
CA ALA A 283 18.01 -1.30 -20.81
C ALA A 283 17.61 -1.19 -19.31
N GLN A 284 16.36 -0.84 -19.03
CA GLN A 284 15.74 -0.86 -17.70
C GLN A 284 14.64 -1.92 -17.66
N SER A 285 14.73 -2.78 -16.65
CA SER A 285 13.81 -3.88 -16.37
C SER A 285 13.52 -3.89 -14.88
N GLU A 286 12.41 -4.48 -14.45
CA GLU A 286 12.17 -4.75 -13.03
C GLU A 286 12.41 -6.25 -12.73
N PRO A 287 13.65 -6.68 -12.43
CA PRO A 287 13.93 -8.07 -12.12
C PRO A 287 13.19 -8.57 -10.87
N ARG A 288 12.75 -7.68 -9.98
CA ARG A 288 12.18 -7.99 -8.65
C ARG A 288 10.67 -7.78 -8.59
N CYS A 289 9.94 -7.97 -9.70
CA CYS A 289 8.47 -7.89 -9.77
C CYS A 289 7.77 -8.57 -8.57
N ARG A 290 8.25 -9.76 -8.17
CA ARG A 290 7.74 -10.50 -7.01
C ARG A 290 7.94 -9.77 -5.67
N LEU A 291 9.10 -9.16 -5.44
CA LEU A 291 9.39 -8.43 -4.22
C LEU A 291 8.59 -7.11 -4.19
N GLN A 292 8.51 -6.40 -5.31
CA GLN A 292 7.71 -5.18 -5.44
C GLN A 292 6.22 -5.44 -5.11
N ALA A 293 5.62 -6.51 -5.64
CA ALA A 293 4.24 -6.90 -5.35
C ALA A 293 4.02 -7.32 -3.88
N ALA A 294 4.95 -8.10 -3.31
CA ALA A 294 4.91 -8.51 -1.91
C ALA A 294 5.03 -7.30 -0.97
N VAL A 295 6.03 -6.44 -1.18
CA VAL A 295 6.26 -5.20 -0.40
C VAL A 295 5.06 -4.26 -0.51
N SER A 296 4.48 -4.07 -1.71
CA SER A 296 3.27 -3.25 -1.89
C SER A 296 2.12 -3.77 -1.03
N THR A 297 1.88 -5.08 -1.00
CA THR A 297 0.83 -5.70 -0.17
C THR A 297 1.12 -5.54 1.33
N LEU A 298 2.36 -5.78 1.73
CA LEU A 298 2.81 -5.71 3.12
C LEU A 298 2.89 -4.28 3.67
N SER A 299 3.00 -3.28 2.79
CA SER A 299 2.99 -1.86 3.15
C SER A 299 1.68 -1.44 3.81
N ARG A 300 0.58 -2.17 3.57
CA ARG A 300 -0.79 -1.73 3.91
C ARG A 300 -1.17 -0.35 3.33
N GLY A 301 -0.36 0.21 2.42
CA GLY A 301 -0.68 1.35 1.57
C GLY A 301 -1.52 0.92 0.36
N PRO A 302 -1.59 1.76 -0.69
CA PRO A 302 -2.20 1.40 -1.95
C PRO A 302 -1.41 0.32 -2.68
N VAL A 303 -2.09 -0.50 -3.46
CA VAL A 303 -1.45 -1.45 -4.40
C VAL A 303 -1.92 -1.10 -5.81
N ALA A 304 -1.01 -0.51 -6.59
CA ALA A 304 -1.28 -0.01 -7.93
C ALA A 304 -0.17 -0.44 -8.93
N PRO A 305 -0.25 -1.64 -9.52
CA PRO A 305 0.59 -2.00 -10.66
C PRO A 305 0.46 -0.99 -11.82
N SER A 306 1.48 -0.93 -12.68
CA SER A 306 1.63 0.10 -13.71
C SER A 306 2.12 -0.41 -15.07
N ASP A 307 1.84 -1.69 -15.37
CA ASP A 307 2.16 -2.35 -16.64
C ASP A 307 1.35 -1.81 -17.83
N GLY A 308 1.85 -2.03 -19.05
CA GLY A 308 1.10 -1.77 -20.29
C GLY A 308 0.00 -2.79 -20.57
N ILE A 309 -0.91 -2.44 -21.49
CA ILE A 309 -1.98 -3.34 -21.97
C ILE A 309 -1.38 -4.63 -22.53
N GLY A 310 -1.84 -5.77 -22.04
CA GLY A 310 -1.35 -7.10 -22.42
C GLY A 310 -0.08 -7.56 -21.71
N LEU A 311 0.48 -6.75 -20.80
CA LEU A 311 1.81 -6.97 -20.21
C LEU A 311 1.80 -7.17 -18.68
N SER A 312 0.63 -7.34 -18.05
CA SER A 312 0.52 -7.66 -16.61
C SER A 312 0.59 -9.16 -16.32
N ASP A 313 1.34 -9.54 -15.29
CA ASP A 313 1.19 -10.83 -14.61
C ASP A 313 0.01 -10.73 -13.63
N ALA A 314 -1.18 -11.07 -14.12
CA ALA A 314 -2.40 -11.04 -13.32
C ALA A 314 -2.37 -12.03 -12.14
N ALA A 315 -1.65 -13.15 -12.24
CA ALA A 315 -1.52 -14.09 -11.14
C ALA A 315 -0.67 -13.51 -10.00
N LEU A 316 0.41 -12.81 -10.34
CA LEU A 316 1.26 -12.10 -9.39
C LEU A 316 0.53 -10.94 -8.71
N ILE A 317 -0.19 -10.11 -9.49
CA ILE A 317 -0.96 -8.99 -8.94
C ILE A 317 -2.04 -9.51 -7.98
N MET A 318 -2.78 -10.55 -8.37
CA MET A 318 -3.89 -11.10 -7.57
C MET A 318 -3.45 -11.95 -6.36
N ARG A 319 -2.14 -12.04 -6.07
CA ARG A 319 -1.63 -12.41 -4.72
C ARG A 319 -1.93 -11.34 -3.67
N SER A 320 -2.22 -10.10 -4.10
CA SER A 320 -2.40 -8.91 -3.27
C SER A 320 -3.87 -8.65 -2.87
N ALA A 321 -4.83 -9.28 -3.55
CA ALA A 321 -6.25 -8.94 -3.47
C ALA A 321 -7.19 -10.17 -3.59
N ALA A 322 -8.43 -10.03 -3.12
CA ALA A 322 -9.54 -10.93 -3.42
C ALA A 322 -10.08 -10.70 -4.85
N ALA A 323 -10.93 -11.61 -5.34
CA ALA A 323 -11.43 -11.60 -6.73
C ALA A 323 -12.25 -10.36 -7.12
N ASP A 324 -12.75 -9.58 -6.16
CA ASP A 324 -13.43 -8.29 -6.36
C ASP A 324 -12.49 -7.06 -6.33
N GLY A 325 -11.20 -7.28 -6.04
CA GLY A 325 -10.19 -6.24 -5.87
C GLY A 325 -9.96 -5.81 -4.43
N THR A 326 -10.66 -6.34 -3.43
CA THR A 326 -10.41 -6.01 -2.02
C THR A 326 -9.00 -6.44 -1.61
N LEU A 327 -8.18 -5.51 -1.11
CA LEU A 327 -6.78 -5.74 -0.75
C LEU A 327 -6.65 -6.67 0.46
N LEU A 328 -5.82 -7.70 0.33
CA LEU A 328 -5.56 -8.70 1.37
C LEU A 328 -4.26 -8.37 2.14
N SER A 329 -4.14 -7.13 2.58
CA SER A 329 -3.02 -6.60 3.37
C SER A 329 -3.09 -7.03 4.85
N PRO A 330 -1.98 -6.94 5.64
CA PRO A 330 -2.00 -7.21 7.08
C PRO A 330 -2.71 -6.11 7.87
N ALA A 331 -3.01 -6.31 9.16
CA ALA A 331 -3.60 -5.24 9.99
C ALA A 331 -2.56 -4.17 10.43
N ARG A 332 -1.31 -4.57 10.63
CA ARG A 332 -0.16 -3.68 10.83
C ARG A 332 0.79 -3.84 9.64
N PRO A 333 1.26 -2.76 9.01
CA PRO A 333 2.20 -2.84 7.90
C PRO A 333 3.53 -3.47 8.33
N ALA A 334 4.26 -4.03 7.37
CA ALA A 334 5.59 -4.56 7.62
C ALA A 334 6.56 -3.43 7.99
N THR A 335 7.29 -3.63 9.06
CA THR A 335 8.34 -2.72 9.54
C THR A 335 9.59 -3.52 9.86
N LYS A 336 10.77 -2.95 9.60
CA LYS A 336 12.06 -3.53 10.00
C LYS A 336 12.05 -3.88 11.49
N LEU A 337 12.55 -5.06 11.83
CA LEU A 337 12.61 -5.51 13.22
C LEU A 337 13.62 -4.68 14.02
N ASP A 338 13.31 -4.41 15.29
CA ASP A 338 14.12 -3.53 16.16
C ASP A 338 15.61 -3.93 16.21
N ALA A 339 15.93 -5.22 16.15
CA ALA A 339 17.32 -5.71 16.12
C ALA A 339 18.08 -5.32 14.84
N PHE A 340 17.41 -5.34 13.69
CA PHE A 340 17.99 -4.94 12.39
C PHE A 340 18.02 -3.42 12.25
N LEU A 341 17.01 -2.72 12.80
CA LEU A 341 17.00 -1.25 12.85
C LEU A 341 18.10 -0.70 13.78
N ALA A 342 18.40 -1.40 14.88
CA ALA A 342 19.54 -1.09 15.75
C ALA A 342 20.89 -1.42 15.07
N ALA A 343 20.97 -2.53 14.33
CA ALA A 343 22.16 -2.87 13.54
C ALA A 343 22.51 -1.77 12.52
N ASP A 344 21.53 -1.32 11.73
CA ASP A 344 21.68 -0.22 10.77
C ASP A 344 22.11 1.10 11.43
N ALA A 345 21.65 1.37 12.67
CA ALA A 345 21.88 2.63 13.36
C ALA A 345 23.21 2.70 14.14
N PHE A 346 23.73 1.56 14.62
CA PHE A 346 24.86 1.51 15.55
C PHE A 346 26.06 0.69 15.04
N ALA A 347 25.92 -0.05 13.93
CA ALA A 347 27.02 -0.67 13.17
C ALA A 347 28.05 -1.46 14.01
N SER A 348 27.59 -2.27 14.97
CA SER A 348 28.46 -3.14 15.79
C SER A 348 28.86 -4.42 15.06
N ASP A 349 30.09 -4.91 15.30
CA ASP A 349 30.55 -6.19 14.78
C ASP A 349 29.60 -7.35 15.14
N GLY A 350 29.37 -8.25 14.17
CA GLY A 350 28.47 -9.39 14.33
C GLY A 350 26.96 -9.06 14.35
N ALA A 351 26.56 -7.80 14.12
CA ALA A 351 25.15 -7.43 14.05
C ALA A 351 24.42 -8.11 12.87
N PRO A 352 23.11 -8.42 13.00
CA PRO A 352 22.34 -9.03 11.92
C PRO A 352 22.13 -8.04 10.76
N THR A 353 22.32 -8.51 9.53
CA THR A 353 22.21 -7.68 8.31
C THR A 353 21.08 -8.14 7.41
N GLY A 354 20.50 -7.18 6.67
CA GLY A 354 19.45 -7.42 5.68
C GLY A 354 18.14 -6.73 5.98
N GLU A 355 17.22 -6.79 5.02
CA GLU A 355 15.88 -6.22 5.11
C GLU A 355 14.91 -7.26 5.67
N VAL A 356 14.94 -7.42 7.00
CA VAL A 356 14.06 -8.33 7.74
C VAL A 356 12.97 -7.53 8.44
N TRP A 357 11.74 -7.67 7.94
CA TRP A 357 10.59 -6.88 8.37
C TRP A 357 9.43 -7.77 8.82
N PHE A 358 8.64 -7.31 9.78
CA PHE A 358 7.50 -8.05 10.31
C PHE A 358 6.21 -7.23 10.25
N ALA A 359 5.16 -7.82 9.69
CA ALA A 359 3.76 -7.39 9.70
C ALA A 359 2.92 -8.35 10.55
N ASP A 360 1.74 -7.91 11.01
CA ASP A 360 0.81 -8.82 11.70
C ASP A 360 -0.67 -8.41 11.62
N THR A 361 -1.54 -9.39 11.89
CA THR A 361 -3.00 -9.28 11.93
C THR A 361 -3.52 -9.91 13.23
N ALA A 362 -4.53 -9.31 13.86
CA ALA A 362 -5.27 -9.93 14.96
C ALA A 362 -6.70 -10.32 14.52
N VAL A 363 -7.10 -11.58 14.74
CA VAL A 363 -8.48 -12.07 14.53
C VAL A 363 -8.83 -13.04 15.66
N SER A 364 -10.03 -12.94 16.25
CA SER A 364 -10.48 -13.79 17.38
C SER A 364 -9.41 -13.99 18.46
N SER A 365 -8.82 -12.88 18.93
CA SER A 365 -7.74 -12.80 19.93
C SER A 365 -6.43 -13.51 19.58
N ARG A 366 -6.26 -14.01 18.34
CA ARG A 366 -5.05 -14.67 17.84
C ARG A 366 -4.27 -13.69 16.95
N ARG A 367 -2.94 -13.72 17.07
CA ARG A 367 -2.03 -12.88 16.28
C ARG A 367 -1.38 -13.73 15.19
N PHE A 368 -1.58 -13.35 13.93
CA PHE A 368 -0.98 -13.97 12.76
C PHE A 368 0.09 -13.03 12.21
N GLY A 369 1.28 -13.54 11.94
CA GLY A 369 2.43 -12.75 11.50
C GLY A 369 2.78 -12.97 10.04
N VAL A 370 3.42 -11.98 9.41
CA VAL A 370 4.11 -12.17 8.13
C VAL A 370 5.50 -11.55 8.22
N LEU A 371 6.54 -12.35 8.02
CA LEU A 371 7.94 -11.91 7.99
C LEU A 371 8.45 -11.91 6.56
N LEU A 372 8.91 -10.75 6.09
CA LEU A 372 9.74 -10.60 4.90
C LEU A 372 11.21 -10.66 5.31
N ALA A 373 12.03 -11.37 4.55
CA ALA A 373 13.49 -11.31 4.64
C ALA A 373 14.09 -11.27 3.23
N ALA A 374 14.79 -10.17 2.93
CA ALA A 374 15.56 -9.98 1.71
C ALA A 374 16.98 -9.48 2.05
N ARG A 375 17.97 -9.78 1.20
CA ARG A 375 19.38 -9.35 1.38
C ARG A 375 20.02 -9.77 2.72
N VAL A 376 19.59 -10.90 3.29
CA VAL A 376 20.26 -11.48 4.47
C VAL A 376 21.59 -12.09 4.03
N SER A 377 22.72 -11.57 4.52
CA SER A 377 24.05 -11.99 4.05
C SER A 377 24.61 -13.23 4.77
N ALA A 378 24.20 -13.46 6.02
CA ALA A 378 24.62 -14.58 6.86
C ALA A 378 23.41 -15.22 7.55
N ALA A 379 23.47 -16.53 7.80
CA ALA A 379 22.39 -17.25 8.47
C ALA A 379 22.14 -16.66 9.88
N THR A 380 20.88 -16.31 10.16
CA THR A 380 20.49 -15.66 11.43
C THR A 380 19.17 -16.22 11.95
N ALA A 381 18.89 -16.05 13.24
CA ALA A 381 17.70 -16.59 13.89
C ALA A 381 16.89 -15.47 14.56
N VAL A 382 15.59 -15.41 14.24
CA VAL A 382 14.67 -14.42 14.82
C VAL A 382 13.78 -15.09 15.84
N SER A 383 13.93 -14.66 17.10
CA SER A 383 13.23 -15.24 18.24
C SER A 383 11.75 -14.85 18.28
N GLN A 384 10.90 -15.72 18.84
CA GLN A 384 9.43 -15.51 18.86
C GLN A 384 9.01 -14.22 19.59
N ALA A 385 9.84 -13.74 20.53
CA ALA A 385 9.66 -12.45 21.21
C ALA A 385 9.80 -11.24 20.28
N GLN A 386 10.62 -11.31 19.22
CA GLN A 386 10.76 -10.22 18.23
C GLN A 386 9.52 -10.09 17.33
N PHE A 387 8.77 -11.17 17.14
CA PHE A 387 7.41 -11.15 16.55
C PHE A 387 6.35 -10.66 17.56
N GLY A 388 6.71 -10.51 18.84
CA GLY A 388 5.81 -10.21 19.94
C GLY A 388 4.78 -11.31 20.19
N TYR A 389 5.19 -12.58 20.09
CA TYR A 389 4.49 -13.68 20.74
C TYR A 389 4.92 -13.80 22.22
N ALA A 390 4.07 -14.37 23.05
CA ALA A 390 4.38 -14.59 24.47
C ALA A 390 5.51 -15.65 24.63
N PRO A 391 6.36 -15.55 25.66
CA PRO A 391 7.32 -16.60 26.00
C PRO A 391 6.61 -17.95 26.19
N GLY A 392 7.15 -19.01 25.57
CA GLY A 392 6.54 -20.35 25.62
C GLY A 392 5.31 -20.55 24.72
N ALA A 393 4.94 -19.58 23.89
CA ALA A 393 3.94 -19.79 22.85
C ALA A 393 4.38 -20.89 21.86
N SER A 394 3.43 -21.71 21.42
CA SER A 394 3.63 -22.64 20.32
C SER A 394 3.22 -21.95 19.02
N VAL A 395 4.14 -21.84 18.06
CA VAL A 395 3.98 -21.10 16.81
C VAL A 395 4.49 -21.95 15.65
N VAL A 396 3.77 -21.92 14.52
CA VAL A 396 4.21 -22.48 13.24
C VAL A 396 4.56 -21.39 12.25
N ALA A 397 5.45 -21.69 11.32
CA ALA A 397 5.78 -20.85 10.17
C ALA A 397 5.72 -21.65 8.86
N VAL A 398 5.20 -21.04 7.80
CA VAL A 398 5.14 -21.59 6.42
C VAL A 398 5.74 -20.57 5.44
N GLU A 399 6.56 -21.04 4.50
CA GLU A 399 7.27 -20.17 3.55
C GLU A 399 6.51 -20.07 2.21
N ALA A 400 6.46 -18.88 1.62
CA ALA A 400 5.62 -18.60 0.45
C ALA A 400 6.05 -19.27 -0.86
N ASN A 401 7.19 -19.97 -0.89
CA ASN A 401 7.65 -20.82 -2.00
C ASN A 401 7.54 -22.34 -1.69
N SER A 402 7.32 -22.73 -0.44
CA SER A 402 7.19 -24.13 -0.01
C SER A 402 5.91 -24.36 0.82
N THR A 403 4.83 -23.70 0.42
CA THR A 403 3.53 -23.58 1.12
C THR A 403 2.86 -24.90 1.52
N HIS A 404 3.27 -26.03 0.93
CA HIS A 404 2.85 -27.37 1.28
C HIS A 404 3.51 -27.93 2.56
N ARG A 405 4.48 -27.20 3.15
CA ARG A 405 5.22 -27.57 4.37
C ARG A 405 5.29 -26.43 5.37
N PHE A 406 5.16 -26.74 6.65
CA PHE A 406 5.33 -25.80 7.76
C PHE A 406 6.35 -26.32 8.79
N THR A 407 6.92 -25.42 9.58
CA THR A 407 7.89 -25.74 10.64
C THR A 407 7.38 -25.24 11.98
N ARG A 408 7.50 -26.04 13.05
CA ARG A 408 7.18 -25.64 14.43
C ARG A 408 8.37 -24.89 15.05
N LEU A 409 8.16 -23.65 15.49
CA LEU A 409 9.23 -22.81 16.02
C LEU A 409 9.66 -23.25 17.42
N GLY A 410 10.94 -23.58 17.58
CA GLY A 410 11.53 -23.90 18.88
C GLY A 410 11.92 -22.66 19.69
N ALA A 411 12.68 -22.88 20.76
CA ALA A 411 13.27 -21.80 21.57
C ALA A 411 14.22 -20.89 20.74
N GLY A 412 14.90 -21.47 19.74
CA GLY A 412 15.72 -20.71 18.78
C GLY A 412 14.92 -19.85 17.77
N GLY A 413 13.59 -19.92 17.78
CA GLY A 413 12.74 -19.13 16.88
C GLY A 413 12.75 -19.62 15.43
N LEU A 414 12.71 -18.68 14.48
CA LEU A 414 12.73 -18.91 13.04
C LEU A 414 14.14 -18.69 12.48
N SER A 415 14.70 -19.71 11.83
CA SER A 415 15.97 -19.59 11.11
C SER A 415 15.76 -18.95 9.74
N LEU A 416 16.57 -17.92 9.43
CA LEU A 416 16.61 -17.22 8.16
C LEU A 416 17.95 -17.54 7.46
N PRO A 417 17.95 -18.39 6.42
CA PRO A 417 19.14 -18.62 5.62
C PRO A 417 19.49 -17.37 4.78
N PRO A 418 20.73 -17.23 4.29
CA PRO A 418 21.10 -16.17 3.36
C PRO A 418 20.19 -16.12 2.14
N ASN A 419 19.90 -14.91 1.66
CA ASN A 419 18.99 -14.66 0.54
C ASN A 419 19.23 -13.29 -0.09
N GLY A 420 18.88 -13.14 -1.38
CA GLY A 420 18.89 -11.88 -2.11
C GLY A 420 17.50 -11.25 -2.21
N GLU A 421 17.22 -10.62 -3.36
CA GLU A 421 15.94 -9.96 -3.67
C GLU A 421 15.05 -10.77 -4.61
N LEU A 422 15.61 -11.79 -5.28
CA LEU A 422 14.90 -12.64 -6.24
C LEU A 422 14.41 -13.94 -5.57
N ASP A 423 15.21 -14.45 -4.62
CA ASP A 423 14.97 -15.61 -3.77
C ASP A 423 14.58 -15.22 -2.33
N PHE A 424 14.08 -13.99 -2.15
CA PHE A 424 13.63 -13.46 -0.86
C PHE A 424 12.66 -14.42 -0.16
N ARG A 425 12.70 -14.44 1.17
CA ARG A 425 11.86 -15.31 1.98
C ARG A 425 10.67 -14.54 2.53
N LEU A 426 9.50 -15.17 2.47
CA LEU A 426 8.27 -14.65 3.03
C LEU A 426 7.59 -15.73 3.85
N TRP A 427 7.67 -15.60 5.17
CA TRP A 427 7.10 -16.55 6.11
C TRP A 427 5.77 -16.02 6.64
N ASN A 428 4.72 -16.84 6.60
CA ASN A 428 3.48 -16.60 7.33
C ASN A 428 3.52 -17.40 8.65
N LEU A 429 3.19 -16.76 9.77
CA LEU A 429 3.31 -17.30 11.13
C LEU A 429 1.94 -17.37 11.79
N ALA A 430 1.66 -18.47 12.49
CA ALA A 430 0.40 -18.68 13.19
C ALA A 430 0.60 -19.34 14.56
N PRO A 431 -0.24 -18.98 15.57
CA PRO A 431 -0.22 -19.66 16.86
C PRO A 431 -0.85 -21.04 16.73
N VAL A 432 -0.38 -22.00 17.54
CA VAL A 432 -0.96 -23.33 17.65
C VAL A 432 -2.02 -23.33 18.75
N GLU A 433 -3.21 -23.80 18.40
CA GLU A 433 -4.37 -23.89 19.27
C GLU A 433 -4.24 -25.02 20.29
N ARG A 434 -5.09 -25.01 21.33
CA ARG A 434 -5.09 -26.04 22.40
C ARG A 434 -5.34 -27.46 21.88
N ASN A 435 -5.96 -27.60 20.71
CA ASN A 435 -6.22 -28.89 20.05
C ASN A 435 -5.14 -29.28 19.00
N GLY A 436 -4.02 -28.54 18.95
CA GLY A 436 -2.85 -28.85 18.12
C GLY A 436 -2.87 -28.31 16.69
N TRP A 437 -4.00 -27.77 16.21
CA TRP A 437 -4.12 -27.14 14.89
C TRP A 437 -3.58 -25.71 14.87
N ALA A 438 -3.25 -25.20 13.68
CA ALA A 438 -3.06 -23.76 13.44
C ALA A 438 -3.56 -23.36 12.05
N LEU A 439 -4.19 -22.18 11.94
CA LEU A 439 -4.60 -21.59 10.66
C LEU A 439 -3.42 -20.85 10.03
N LEU A 440 -2.96 -21.33 8.86
CA LEU A 440 -1.93 -20.65 8.07
C LEU A 440 -2.56 -19.61 7.12
N GLY A 441 -3.76 -19.90 6.62
CA GLY A 441 -4.54 -19.00 5.75
C GLY A 441 -4.32 -19.26 4.25
N GLU A 442 -4.60 -18.28 3.39
CA GLU A 442 -4.49 -18.41 1.92
C GLU A 442 -3.04 -18.43 1.36
N VAL A 443 -2.09 -18.99 2.10
CA VAL A 443 -0.64 -18.91 1.80
C VAL A 443 -0.26 -19.51 0.45
N ALA A 444 -1.04 -20.47 -0.06
CA ALA A 444 -0.85 -21.07 -1.38
C ALA A 444 -1.03 -20.07 -2.55
N HIS A 445 -1.77 -18.97 -2.35
CA HIS A 445 -2.15 -18.05 -3.43
C HIS A 445 -1.91 -16.58 -3.10
N LYS A 446 -1.95 -16.17 -1.82
CA LYS A 446 -1.80 -14.77 -1.40
C LYS A 446 -0.41 -14.50 -0.82
N TRP A 447 -0.09 -13.22 -0.58
CA TRP A 447 1.12 -12.83 0.17
C TRP A 447 0.91 -12.94 1.69
N VAL A 448 -0.27 -12.55 2.15
CA VAL A 448 -0.71 -12.60 3.55
C VAL A 448 -1.72 -13.72 3.68
N GLY A 449 -1.43 -14.74 4.47
CA GLY A 449 -2.33 -15.86 4.70
C GLY A 449 -3.60 -15.45 5.45
N VAL A 450 -3.45 -14.64 6.50
CA VAL A 450 -4.56 -14.14 7.34
C VAL A 450 -4.63 -12.61 7.29
N SER A 451 -5.39 -12.10 6.32
CA SER A 451 -5.79 -10.70 6.24
C SER A 451 -7.16 -10.47 6.90
N PRO A 452 -7.38 -9.36 7.63
CA PRO A 452 -8.69 -9.04 8.21
C PRO A 452 -9.73 -8.62 7.13
N ALA A 453 -9.29 -8.41 5.89
CA ALA A 453 -10.19 -8.30 4.75
C ALA A 453 -10.86 -9.66 4.43
N ARG A 454 -10.12 -10.77 4.51
CA ARG A 454 -10.62 -12.13 4.24
C ARG A 454 -11.21 -12.82 5.47
N VAL A 455 -10.45 -12.91 6.56
CA VAL A 455 -10.77 -13.74 7.73
C VAL A 455 -11.41 -12.87 8.81
N THR A 456 -12.64 -13.21 9.18
CA THR A 456 -13.48 -12.39 10.08
C THR A 456 -13.61 -12.99 11.48
N ALA A 457 -13.55 -14.32 11.60
CA ALA A 457 -13.42 -15.02 12.88
C ALA A 457 -12.65 -16.34 12.69
N VAL A 458 -12.02 -16.78 13.78
CA VAL A 458 -11.40 -18.11 13.93
C VAL A 458 -11.92 -18.73 15.22
N ASP A 459 -12.36 -19.97 15.16
CA ASP A 459 -12.64 -20.81 16.33
C ASP A 459 -11.87 -22.14 16.24
N ALA A 460 -11.62 -22.77 17.37
CA ALA A 460 -10.86 -24.00 17.51
C ALA A 460 -11.50 -24.88 18.60
N SER A 461 -12.39 -25.76 18.18
CA SER A 461 -13.24 -26.53 19.10
C SER A 461 -12.42 -27.43 20.02
N SER A 462 -12.85 -27.54 21.29
CA SER A 462 -12.38 -28.55 22.22
C SER A 462 -12.75 -29.98 21.79
N SER A 463 -13.75 -30.15 20.91
CA SER A 463 -14.06 -31.43 20.25
C SER A 463 -13.13 -31.79 19.09
N GLY A 464 -12.14 -30.94 18.79
CA GLY A 464 -11.19 -31.10 17.70
C GLY A 464 -11.51 -30.25 16.46
N GLY A 465 -10.45 -29.79 15.78
CA GLY A 465 -10.54 -29.03 14.53
C GLY A 465 -10.60 -27.50 14.69
N MET A 466 -10.63 -26.81 13.55
CA MET A 466 -10.77 -25.36 13.43
C MET A 466 -11.92 -25.00 12.50
N GLU A 467 -12.62 -23.92 12.83
CA GLU A 467 -13.61 -23.28 11.98
C GLU A 467 -13.18 -21.83 11.68
N VAL A 468 -13.29 -21.41 10.41
CA VAL A 468 -12.76 -20.12 9.94
C VAL A 468 -13.81 -19.39 9.13
N ALA A 469 -14.32 -18.28 9.67
CA ALA A 469 -15.35 -17.47 9.01
C ALA A 469 -14.70 -16.49 8.00
N VAL A 470 -14.90 -16.76 6.72
CA VAL A 470 -14.31 -16.03 5.59
C VAL A 470 -15.34 -15.17 4.85
N ARG A 471 -14.86 -14.12 4.18
CA ARG A 471 -15.66 -13.31 3.25
C ARG A 471 -14.92 -13.00 1.94
N GLY A 472 -15.65 -12.70 0.87
CA GLY A 472 -15.10 -12.41 -0.45
C GLY A 472 -16.19 -12.20 -1.49
N ALA A 473 -15.84 -12.33 -2.76
CA ALA A 473 -16.83 -12.24 -3.85
C ALA A 473 -17.68 -13.52 -3.95
N ALA A 474 -18.94 -13.39 -4.39
CA ALA A 474 -19.76 -14.56 -4.70
C ALA A 474 -19.12 -15.38 -5.83
N GLY A 475 -19.03 -16.70 -5.67
CA GLY A 475 -18.32 -17.59 -6.59
C GLY A 475 -16.78 -17.52 -6.51
N GLU A 476 -16.21 -16.75 -5.59
CA GLU A 476 -14.75 -16.75 -5.38
C GLU A 476 -14.31 -18.09 -4.77
N ARG A 477 -13.24 -18.67 -5.32
CA ARG A 477 -12.59 -19.86 -4.77
C ARG A 477 -11.47 -19.46 -3.81
N VAL A 478 -11.66 -19.75 -2.53
CA VAL A 478 -10.75 -19.48 -1.40
C VAL A 478 -10.13 -20.80 -0.95
N THR A 479 -8.80 -20.86 -0.86
CA THR A 479 -8.08 -22.07 -0.39
C THR A 479 -7.38 -21.75 0.93
N MET A 480 -7.84 -22.32 2.03
CA MET A 480 -7.24 -22.11 3.37
C MET A 480 -6.32 -23.27 3.74
N SER A 481 -5.06 -22.96 4.06
CA SER A 481 -4.09 -23.94 4.56
C SER A 481 -4.02 -23.94 6.09
N PHE A 482 -3.73 -25.11 6.65
CA PHE A 482 -3.69 -25.39 8.08
C PHE A 482 -2.49 -26.28 8.41
N ALA A 483 -1.90 -26.09 9.59
CA ALA A 483 -1.00 -27.05 10.20
C ALA A 483 -1.81 -28.01 11.09
N PRO A 484 -1.80 -29.33 10.83
CA PRO A 484 -2.47 -30.31 11.69
C PRO A 484 -1.74 -30.53 13.04
N PRO A 485 -2.39 -31.19 14.01
CA PRO A 485 -1.74 -31.70 15.22
C PRO A 485 -0.68 -32.74 14.90
N CYS A 486 0.32 -32.87 15.77
CA CYS A 486 1.34 -33.91 15.66
C CYS A 486 0.73 -35.30 15.88
N ALA A 487 1.09 -36.28 15.04
CA ALA A 487 0.74 -37.69 15.26
C ALA A 487 1.62 -38.39 16.32
N GLY A 488 2.30 -37.62 17.17
CA GLY A 488 3.32 -38.07 18.12
C GLY A 488 3.96 -36.88 18.85
N PRO A 489 5.11 -37.07 19.53
CA PRO A 489 5.78 -35.99 20.27
C PRO A 489 6.18 -34.80 19.38
N CYS A 490 5.61 -33.62 19.65
CA CYS A 490 5.89 -32.39 18.89
C CYS A 490 7.30 -31.84 19.17
N ALA A 491 8.32 -32.33 18.46
CA ALA A 491 9.67 -31.78 18.52
C ALA A 491 9.73 -30.42 17.79
N ALA A 492 9.70 -29.32 18.55
CA ALA A 492 9.87 -27.98 17.99
C ALA A 492 11.31 -27.79 17.44
N GLY A 493 11.44 -27.21 16.25
CA GLY A 493 12.69 -27.25 15.47
C GLY A 493 12.92 -28.53 14.67
N GLY A 494 11.91 -29.41 14.56
CA GLY A 494 11.93 -30.61 13.72
C GLY A 494 11.88 -30.32 12.21
N GLN A 495 11.86 -31.39 11.42
CA GLN A 495 11.75 -31.33 9.96
C GLN A 495 10.39 -30.75 9.51
N PRO A 496 10.30 -30.06 8.35
CA PRO A 496 9.04 -29.44 7.91
C PRO A 496 7.92 -30.46 7.61
N GLU A 497 6.83 -30.35 8.36
CA GLU A 497 5.62 -31.17 8.33
C GLU A 497 4.67 -30.74 7.21
N ALA A 498 3.79 -31.63 6.74
CA ALA A 498 2.87 -31.35 5.62
C ALA A 498 1.62 -30.56 6.04
N THR A 499 1.27 -29.52 5.29
CA THR A 499 0.03 -28.75 5.50
C THR A 499 -1.20 -29.48 4.97
N VAL A 500 -2.33 -29.36 5.66
CA VAL A 500 -3.66 -29.66 5.10
C VAL A 500 -4.19 -28.39 4.44
N SER A 501 -4.90 -28.49 3.31
CA SER A 501 -5.56 -27.33 2.68
C SER A 501 -6.99 -27.65 2.28
N VAL A 502 -7.89 -26.70 2.49
CA VAL A 502 -9.34 -26.83 2.34
C VAL A 502 -9.80 -25.80 1.31
N ALA A 503 -10.49 -26.24 0.26
CA ALA A 503 -10.94 -25.39 -0.84
C ALA A 503 -12.44 -25.06 -0.72
N CYS A 504 -12.76 -23.77 -0.82
CA CYS A 504 -14.09 -23.23 -0.59
C CYS A 504 -14.55 -22.39 -1.78
N GLU A 505 -15.77 -22.59 -2.26
CA GLU A 505 -16.41 -21.67 -3.20
C GLU A 505 -17.44 -20.84 -2.45
N LEU A 506 -17.29 -19.51 -2.46
CA LEU A 506 -18.12 -18.64 -1.64
C LEU A 506 -19.55 -18.53 -2.21
N PRO A 507 -20.60 -18.65 -1.37
CA PRO A 507 -21.99 -18.56 -1.82
C PRO A 507 -22.38 -17.13 -2.22
N ALA A 508 -23.62 -16.94 -2.63
CA ALA A 508 -24.16 -15.62 -3.02
C ALA A 508 -24.08 -14.55 -1.91
N SER A 509 -24.01 -14.92 -0.63
CA SER A 509 -23.75 -13.98 0.48
C SER A 509 -22.32 -13.45 0.52
N GLY A 510 -21.39 -14.07 -0.24
CA GLY A 510 -19.96 -13.82 -0.18
C GLY A 510 -19.31 -14.28 1.12
N ARG A 511 -19.97 -15.10 1.94
CA ARG A 511 -19.50 -15.49 3.29
C ARG A 511 -19.64 -16.99 3.52
N ALA A 512 -18.62 -17.60 4.12
CA ALA A 512 -18.58 -19.03 4.38
C ALA A 512 -17.79 -19.37 5.64
N LEU A 513 -18.01 -20.58 6.16
CA LEU A 513 -17.27 -21.20 7.27
C LEU A 513 -16.43 -22.35 6.72
N VAL A 514 -15.11 -22.21 6.74
CA VAL A 514 -14.15 -23.24 6.30
C VAL A 514 -13.74 -24.11 7.48
N ARG A 515 -13.70 -25.44 7.30
CA ARG A 515 -13.48 -26.42 8.38
C ARG A 515 -12.27 -27.32 8.15
N ALA A 516 -11.43 -27.49 9.17
CA ALA A 516 -10.30 -28.42 9.16
C ALA A 516 -10.30 -29.28 10.45
N PRO A 517 -10.13 -30.62 10.39
CA PRO A 517 -10.04 -31.43 9.18
C PRO A 517 -11.36 -31.40 8.39
N GLU A 518 -11.31 -31.76 7.11
CA GLU A 518 -12.51 -31.77 6.27
C GLU A 518 -13.51 -32.83 6.75
N GLY A 519 -14.68 -32.38 7.21
CA GLY A 519 -15.85 -33.24 7.38
C GLY A 519 -16.64 -33.37 6.08
N ALA A 520 -17.82 -33.98 6.15
CA ALA A 520 -18.73 -34.14 4.99
C ALA A 520 -19.20 -32.82 4.35
N SER A 521 -18.94 -31.67 5.00
CA SER A 521 -19.14 -30.32 4.48
C SER A 521 -17.93 -29.48 4.88
N PRO A 522 -16.86 -29.41 4.05
CA PRO A 522 -15.67 -28.59 4.33
C PRO A 522 -15.97 -27.08 4.33
N CYS A 523 -17.06 -26.69 3.66
CA CYS A 523 -17.60 -25.35 3.64
C CYS A 523 -19.10 -25.33 3.93
N ALA A 524 -19.53 -24.39 4.77
CA ALA A 524 -20.93 -24.03 4.99
C ALA A 524 -21.14 -22.53 4.71
N ALA A 525 -22.33 -22.14 4.27
CA ALA A 525 -22.67 -20.73 4.06
C ALA A 525 -22.86 -19.96 5.39
N LEU A 526 -22.61 -18.65 5.36
CA LEU A 526 -22.86 -17.69 6.45
C LEU A 526 -23.63 -16.45 5.95
#